data_AF-A0A838D674-F1
#
_entry.id   AF-A0A838D674-F1
#
_cell.length_a   1.000
_cell.length_b   1.000
_cell.length_c   1.000
_cell.angle_alpha   90.00
_cell.angle_beta   90.00
_cell.angle_gamma   90.00
#
_symmetry.space_group_name_H-M   'P 1'
#
loop_
_entity.id
_entity.type
_entity.pdbx_description
1 polymer ?
#
loop_
_entity_poly.entity_id
_entity_poly.type
_entity_poly.pdbx_seq_one_letter_code
_entity_poly.pdbx_strand_id
1 'polypeptide(L)'
;MAFKVIIKHPSETNDEHTYYGMVFLKDGRSKLKRLEYSNTEKNLQEEFVFDGKPVEPNENYLALLLAVNESETIRNPVFKIPFNNPAPVPEIVNFP
;
A
#
# COMPACT_ATOMS: atom_id res chain seq x y z
N MET A 1 15.09 11.75 5.55
CA MET A 1 14.18 11.59 4.39
C MET A 1 13.08 10.63 4.81
N ALA A 2 11.83 10.90 4.44
CA ALA A 2 10.70 10.04 4.82
C ALA A 2 10.71 8.75 3.99
N PHE A 3 10.43 7.61 4.63
CA PHE A 3 10.22 6.36 3.91
C PHE A 3 8.82 6.38 3.29
N LYS A 4 8.71 6.03 2.01
CA LYS A 4 7.45 6.11 1.26
C LYS A 4 7.16 4.79 0.60
N VAL A 5 5.91 4.33 0.72
CA VAL A 5 5.40 3.17 -0.01
C VAL A 5 4.18 3.61 -0.81
N ILE A 6 4.08 3.20 -2.07
CA ILE A 6 2.94 3.43 -2.94
C ILE A 6 2.34 2.07 -3.25
N ILE A 7 1.12 1.84 -2.75
CA ILE A 7 0.35 0.64 -3.08
C ILE A 7 -0.47 0.95 -4.32
N LYS A 8 -0.43 0.05 -5.31
CA LYS A 8 -1.18 0.15 -6.56
C LYS A 8 -2.03 -1.10 -6.77
N HIS A 9 -3.22 -0.91 -7.33
CA HIS A 9 -4.17 -1.95 -7.70
C HIS A 9 -4.82 -1.56 -9.04
N PRO A 10 -4.99 -2.46 -10.02
CA PRO A 10 -5.75 -2.16 -11.23
C PRO A 10 -7.14 -1.58 -10.91
N SER A 11 -7.60 -0.65 -11.75
CA SER A 11 -8.99 -0.22 -11.69
C SER A 11 -9.82 -1.19 -12.54
N GLU A 12 -10.60 -2.04 -11.89
CA GLU A 12 -11.46 -3.00 -12.57
C GLU A 12 -12.85 -2.41 -12.87
N THR A 13 -13.33 -2.60 -14.10
CA THR A 13 -14.67 -2.16 -14.50
C THR A 13 -15.72 -3.05 -13.82
N ASN A 14 -16.71 -2.42 -13.18
CA ASN A 14 -17.77 -3.09 -12.38
C ASN A 14 -17.29 -3.72 -11.08
N ASP A 15 -16.14 -3.29 -10.57
CA ASP A 15 -15.74 -3.66 -9.23
C ASP A 15 -16.54 -2.86 -8.19
N GLU A 16 -17.32 -3.58 -7.39
CA GLU A 16 -18.14 -3.00 -6.32
C GLU A 16 -17.33 -2.81 -5.01
N HIS A 17 -16.06 -3.24 -4.99
CA HIS A 17 -15.23 -3.11 -3.80
C HIS A 17 -14.57 -1.73 -3.70
N THR A 18 -14.51 -1.23 -2.47
CA THR A 18 -13.55 -0.21 -2.08
C THR A 18 -12.26 -0.88 -1.61
N TYR A 19 -11.12 -0.43 -2.14
CA TYR A 19 -9.82 -0.95 -1.77
C TYR A 19 -9.12 -0.11 -0.72
N TYR A 20 -8.51 -0.79 0.25
CA TYR A 20 -7.64 -0.20 1.25
C TYR A 20 -6.25 -0.83 1.18
N GLY A 21 -5.23 0.01 1.30
CA GLY A 21 -3.85 -0.41 1.44
C GLY A 21 -3.44 -0.28 2.90
N MET A 22 -2.70 -1.27 3.40
CA MET A 22 -2.11 -1.23 4.73
C MET A 22 -0.63 -1.57 4.67
N VAL A 23 0.20 -0.77 5.34
CA VAL A 23 1.65 -0.98 5.39
C VAL A 23 2.07 -1.10 6.85
N PHE A 24 2.84 -2.13 7.18
CA PHE A 24 3.47 -2.33 8.49
C PHE A 24 4.99 -2.37 8.33
N LEU A 25 5.67 -1.56 9.13
CA LEU A 25 7.12 -1.59 9.27
C LEU A 25 7.52 -2.55 10.38
N LYS A 26 8.74 -3.08 10.31
CA LYS A 26 9.31 -3.98 11.31
C LYS A 26 9.38 -3.38 12.72
N ASP A 27 9.49 -2.05 12.82
CA ASP A 27 9.51 -1.33 14.09
C ASP A 27 8.11 -1.12 14.72
N GLY A 28 7.06 -1.70 14.13
CA GLY A 28 5.70 -1.67 14.63
C GLY A 28 4.85 -0.50 14.13
N ARG A 29 5.44 0.48 13.43
CA ARG A 29 4.66 1.55 12.78
C ARG A 29 3.81 0.98 11.66
N SER A 30 2.59 1.47 11.54
CA SER A 30 1.70 1.09 10.44
C SER A 30 0.86 2.26 9.94
N LYS A 31 0.37 2.14 8.72
CA LYS A 31 -0.57 3.08 8.10
C LYS A 31 -1.62 2.30 7.30
N LEU A 32 -2.86 2.78 7.35
CA LEU A 32 -4.00 2.30 6.58
C LEU A 32 -4.57 3.49 5.81
N LYS A 33 -4.84 3.31 4.52
CA LYS A 33 -5.50 4.32 3.69
C LYS A 33 -6.38 3.65 2.63
N ARG A 34 -7.45 4.33 2.23
CA ARG A 34 -8.24 3.98 1.05
C ARG A 34 -7.42 4.29 -0.20
N LEU A 35 -7.44 3.41 -1.20
CA LEU A 35 -6.84 3.70 -2.51
C LEU A 35 -7.77 4.62 -3.30
N GLU A 36 -7.18 5.60 -3.99
CA GLU A 36 -7.90 6.55 -4.83
C GLU A 36 -7.57 6.32 -6.30
N TYR A 37 -8.53 6.64 -7.19
CA TYR A 37 -8.33 6.49 -8.62
C TYR A 37 -7.40 7.58 -9.17
N SER A 38 -6.28 7.17 -9.75
CA SER A 38 -5.35 8.04 -10.45
C SER A 38 -5.75 8.17 -11.91
N ASN A 39 -6.25 9.35 -12.30
CA ASN A 39 -6.58 9.65 -13.69
C ASN A 39 -5.37 9.55 -14.64
N THR A 40 -4.16 9.79 -14.13
CA THR A 40 -2.90 9.78 -14.89
C THR A 40 -2.41 8.37 -15.13
N GLU A 41 -2.39 7.53 -14.09
CA GLU A 41 -1.87 6.16 -14.19
C GLU A 41 -2.94 5.12 -14.53
N LYS A 42 -4.22 5.50 -14.50
CA LYS A 42 -5.36 4.62 -14.78
C LYS A 42 -5.44 3.41 -13.82
N ASN A 43 -5.07 3.60 -12.57
CA ASN A 43 -5.11 2.60 -11.50
C ASN A 43 -5.64 3.19 -10.19
N LEU A 44 -5.95 2.32 -9.24
CA LEU A 44 -6.19 2.68 -7.84
C LEU A 44 -4.83 2.71 -7.13
N GLN A 45 -4.52 3.80 -6.43
CA GLN A 45 -3.25 3.91 -5.71
C GLN A 45 -3.31 4.88 -4.54
N GLU A 46 -2.35 4.76 -3.62
CA GLU A 46 -2.19 5.70 -2.51
C GLU A 46 -0.75 5.68 -1.96
N GLU A 47 -0.28 6.84 -1.47
CA GLU A 47 1.06 7.01 -0.89
C GLU A 47 1.03 6.93 0.65
N PHE A 48 1.90 6.09 1.21
CA PHE A 48 2.09 5.86 2.64
C PHE A 48 3.43 6.45 3.07
N VAL A 49 3.37 7.64 3.69
CA VAL A 49 4.57 8.36 4.15
C VAL A 49 4.85 8.05 5.62
N PHE A 50 6.05 7.57 5.95
CA PHE A 50 6.50 7.31 7.31
C PHE A 50 7.56 8.33 7.72
N ASP A 51 7.10 9.34 8.46
CA ASP A 51 7.95 10.41 8.99
C ASP A 51 8.51 10.07 10.39
N GLY A 52 9.46 10.88 10.85
CA GLY A 52 10.03 10.79 12.19
C GLY A 52 11.28 9.91 12.24
N LYS A 53 11.09 8.60 12.41
CA LYS A 53 12.22 7.65 12.55
C LYS A 53 12.66 7.11 11.18
N PRO A 54 13.98 7.16 10.86
CA PRO A 54 14.53 6.50 9.68
C PRO A 54 14.12 5.02 9.64
N VAL A 55 13.85 4.52 8.44
CA VAL A 55 13.71 3.08 8.19
C VAL A 55 15.08 2.61 7.75
N GLU A 56 15.59 1.54 8.36
CA GLU A 56 16.90 1.01 7.97
C GLU A 56 16.82 0.46 6.54
N PRO A 57 17.87 0.63 5.73
CA PRO A 57 17.89 0.08 4.38
C PRO A 57 17.96 -1.44 4.42
N ASN A 58 17.38 -2.09 3.40
CA ASN A 58 17.27 -3.55 3.31
C ASN A 58 16.51 -4.19 4.50
N GLU A 59 15.46 -3.54 4.98
CA GLU A 59 14.49 -4.13 5.88
C GLU A 59 13.23 -4.60 5.14
N ASN A 60 12.68 -5.72 5.63
CA ASN A 60 11.37 -6.17 5.23
C ASN A 60 10.28 -5.26 5.81
N TYR A 61 9.25 -5.03 5.01
CA TYR A 61 7.99 -4.47 5.47
C TYR A 61 6.84 -5.31 4.91
N LEU A 62 5.67 -5.24 5.55
CA LEU A 62 4.47 -5.93 5.09
C LEU A 62 3.55 -4.91 4.42
N ALA A 63 3.11 -5.22 3.21
CA ALA A 63 2.07 -4.48 2.50
C ALA A 63 0.87 -5.39 2.30
N LEU A 64 -0.33 -4.87 2.50
CA LEU A 64 -1.61 -5.55 2.30
C LEU A 64 -2.52 -4.74 1.39
N LEU A 65 -3.31 -5.44 0.60
CA LEU A 65 -4.48 -4.94 -0.10
C LEU A 65 -5.72 -5.62 0.49
N LEU A 66 -6.71 -4.80 0.86
CA LEU A 66 -7.98 -5.23 1.45
C LEU A 66 -9.11 -4.75 0.55
N ALA A 67 -9.89 -5.67 -0.01
CA ALA A 67 -11.13 -5.34 -0.71
C ALA A 67 -12.29 -5.33 0.30
N VAL A 68 -13.08 -4.27 0.30
CA VAL A 68 -14.21 -4.07 1.22
C VAL A 68 -15.46 -3.81 0.39
N ASN A 69 -16.50 -4.62 0.60
CA ASN A 69 -17.79 -4.44 -0.08
C ASN A 69 -18.70 -3.44 0.67
N GLU A 70 -19.89 -3.17 0.13
CA GLU A 70 -20.88 -2.26 0.75
C GLU A 70 -21.33 -2.68 2.16
N SER A 71 -21.22 -3.98 2.50
CA SER A 71 -21.50 -4.51 3.84
C SER A 71 -20.30 -4.44 4.78
N GLU A 72 -19.26 -3.66 4.43
CA GLU A 72 -18.02 -3.48 5.19
C GLU A 72 -17.27 -4.79 5.50
N THR A 73 -17.54 -5.84 4.74
CA THR A 73 -16.89 -7.14 4.92
C THR A 73 -15.59 -7.17 4.12
N ILE A 74 -14.48 -7.49 4.78
CA ILE A 74 -13.20 -7.70 4.13
C ILE A 74 -13.28 -8.99 3.30
N ARG A 75 -12.93 -8.89 2.02
CA ARG A 75 -12.83 -10.01 1.08
C ARG A 75 -11.39 -10.11 0.56
N ASN A 76 -10.95 -11.35 0.37
CA ASN A 76 -9.71 -11.69 -0.34
C ASN A 76 -8.50 -10.82 0.03
N PRO A 77 -8.11 -10.70 1.32
CA PRO A 77 -6.94 -9.92 1.67
C PRO A 77 -5.70 -10.52 1.01
N VAL A 78 -4.95 -9.69 0.28
CA VAL A 78 -3.69 -10.08 -0.36
C VAL A 78 -2.55 -9.37 0.35
N PHE A 79 -1.42 -10.05 0.54
CA PHE A 79 -0.24 -9.46 1.16
C PHE A 79 1.04 -9.72 0.37
N LYS A 80 2.01 -8.83 0.55
CA LYS A 80 3.38 -8.94 0.05
C LYS A 80 4.35 -8.53 1.14
N ILE A 81 5.54 -9.13 1.14
CA ILE A 81 6.63 -8.78 2.06
C ILE A 81 7.83 -8.33 1.22
N PRO A 82 7.92 -7.04 0.83
CA PRO A 82 9.04 -6.53 0.06
C PRO A 82 10.22 -6.15 0.96
N PHE A 83 11.39 -6.04 0.33
CA PHE A 83 12.58 -5.38 0.90
C PHE A 83 12.61 -3.93 0.45
N ASN A 84 12.86 -2.99 1.35
CA ASN A 84 13.06 -1.59 0.96
C ASN A 84 14.42 -1.35 0.30
N ASN A 85 14.44 -0.38 -0.59
CA ASN A 85 15.61 0.05 -1.33
C ASN A 85 16.60 0.78 -0.41
N PRO A 86 17.91 0.53 -0.55
CA PRO A 86 18.93 1.33 0.14
C PRO A 86 18.91 2.81 -0.23
N ALA A 87 18.52 3.12 -1.47
CA ALA A 87 18.33 4.48 -1.91
C ALA A 87 16.99 5.02 -1.40
N PRO A 88 16.90 6.31 -1.03
CA PRO A 88 15.68 6.89 -0.51
C PRO A 88 14.70 7.22 -1.65
N VAL A 89 14.18 6.19 -2.30
CA VAL A 89 13.16 6.27 -3.35
C VAL A 89 11.83 5.73 -2.82
N PRO A 90 10.68 6.16 -3.39
CA PRO A 90 9.41 5.55 -3.06
C PRO A 90 9.40 4.07 -3.46
N GLU A 91 8.98 3.21 -2.54
CA GLU A 91 8.72 1.80 -2.83
C GLU A 91 7.40 1.66 -3.57
N ILE A 92 7.36 0.87 -4.64
CA ILE A 92 6.13 0.62 -5.38
C ILE A 92 5.72 -0.83 -5.17
N VAL A 93 4.52 -1.05 -4.64
CA VAL A 93 3.94 -2.38 -4.44
C VAL A 93 2.69 -2.50 -5.31
N ASN A 94 2.82 -3.25 -6.40
CA ASN A 94 1.69 -3.54 -7.29
C ASN A 94 0.97 -4.78 -6.79
N PHE A 95 -0.33 -4.69 -6.52
CA PHE A 95 -1.21 -5.82 -6.27
C PHE A 95 -1.97 -6.21 -7.55
N PRO A 96 -2.37 -7.50 -7.66
CA PRO A 96 -3.17 -7.97 -8.78
C PRO A 96 -4.57 -7.38 -8.73
#